data_AF-A0AAD9C858-F1
#
_entry.id   AF-A0AAD9C858-F1
#
_cell.length_a   1.000
_cell.length_b   1.000
_cell.length_c   1.000
_cell.angle_alpha   90.00
_cell.angle_beta   90.00
_cell.angle_gamma   90.00
#
_symmetry.space_group_name_H-M   'P 1'
#
loop_
_entity.id
_entity.type
_entity.pdbx_description
1 polymer ?
#
loop_
_entity_poly.entity_id
_entity_poly.type
_entity_poly.pdbx_seq_one_letter_code
_entity_poly.pdbx_strand_id
1 'polypeptide(L)'
;MTLDSVTDMKTSCCPGISTFSPPVFLIQSAVRIDQIQSSERACQTEHGTPEDMKERPSSVRLNTGQAPSGSALGSASHQVKPLQDQDLLWDQPHQVLSFRDIKAVSVEIKSEMNPVPERRPTLTPRQATELTVQLYGVTITEISTLPSYIDQNFLIVDTEGTKYVLKIMNSEGSKNATKLEVQTFALSFLRQHGVPAQTALPTTTGKLLSMEEIDCGHGAQTYCVRLMTYLPGKTLAESPGTMQDLYHVGRLIAFMDKTLQKLESPNLDVLHNNCDEEWSLSNVHLIERCLSVMDGEPLQEVIKAVIEQFKSYVLPKIGSFQKGIIHGDTNDKNIIVTPVGNGRHEVSGVLDFSSLMNDCYVFELAATIAYMMLENPSPLDVGGAILTGWESIMVLNEDERECLYLLVLGPLCQSLVYGRENLKKYPDNKDYLLVTAKNGTRILTKMWEMGKKEVERKWFTDASTFSVNE
;
A
#
# COMPACT_ATOMS: atom_id res chain seq x y z
N MET A 1 -34.60 -62.39 38.69
CA MET A 1 -34.78 -61.38 37.63
C MET A 1 -33.39 -60.86 37.29
N THR A 2 -32.63 -61.64 36.49
CA THR A 2 -32.39 -61.46 35.02
C THR A 2 -31.55 -60.20 34.79
N LEU A 3 -30.22 -60.20 34.57
CA LEU A 3 -29.30 -61.04 33.76
C LEU A 3 -29.48 -60.89 32.22
N ASP A 4 -28.32 -60.81 31.54
CA ASP A 4 -27.99 -60.95 30.10
C ASP A 4 -27.95 -59.65 29.25
N SER A 5 -26.92 -59.31 28.43
CA SER A 5 -25.71 -59.98 27.86
C SER A 5 -24.83 -58.88 27.18
N VAL A 6 -23.51 -58.69 27.36
CA VAL A 6 -22.29 -59.40 26.83
C VAL A 6 -22.47 -59.92 25.38
N THR A 7 -21.68 -59.59 24.35
CA THR A 7 -20.27 -60.02 24.12
C THR A 7 -19.67 -59.42 22.82
N ASP A 8 -18.36 -59.10 22.85
CA ASP A 8 -17.27 -59.29 21.83
C ASP A 8 -17.42 -58.74 20.38
N MET A 9 -16.38 -58.19 19.70
CA MET A 9 -15.03 -58.73 19.51
C MET A 9 -14.08 -57.76 18.74
N LYS A 10 -12.85 -57.59 19.28
CA LYS A 10 -11.49 -57.53 18.66
C LYS A 10 -11.13 -56.69 17.40
N THR A 11 -9.89 -56.15 17.50
CA THR A 11 -8.82 -55.88 16.47
C THR A 11 -9.01 -54.68 15.52
N SER A 12 -8.02 -53.86 15.13
CA SER A 12 -6.55 -53.81 15.31
C SER A 12 -6.00 -52.40 14.97
N CYS A 13 -4.70 -52.20 15.26
CA CYS A 13 -3.89 -50.98 15.24
C CYS A 13 -3.64 -50.23 13.90
N CYS A 14 -3.27 -48.93 14.08
CA CYS A 14 -2.36 -48.04 13.32
C CYS A 14 -2.86 -47.30 12.04
N PRO A 15 -2.23 -46.16 11.67
CA PRO A 15 -2.03 -44.90 12.41
C PRO A 15 -2.68 -43.70 11.68
N GLY A 16 -3.06 -42.66 12.43
CA GLY A 16 -3.58 -41.42 11.86
C GLY A 16 -2.49 -40.61 11.16
N ILE A 17 -2.62 -40.46 9.84
CA ILE A 17 -1.88 -39.46 9.06
C ILE A 17 -2.68 -38.16 9.16
N SER A 18 -2.14 -37.19 9.91
CA SER A 18 -2.59 -35.81 9.87
C SER A 18 -2.10 -35.16 8.57
N THR A 19 -2.92 -35.14 7.53
CA THR A 19 -2.67 -34.24 6.39
C THR A 19 -3.22 -32.87 6.73
N PHE A 20 -2.34 -31.98 7.20
CA PHE A 20 -2.59 -30.55 7.22
C PHE A 20 -2.76 -30.08 5.77
N SER A 21 -3.95 -29.59 5.42
CA SER A 21 -4.14 -28.80 4.21
C SER A 21 -3.53 -27.41 4.42
N PRO A 22 -2.70 -26.90 3.50
CA PRO A 22 -2.14 -25.56 3.63
C PRO A 22 -3.23 -24.51 3.36
N PRO A 23 -3.24 -23.37 4.09
CA PRO A 23 -4.16 -22.27 3.84
C PRO A 23 -3.91 -21.61 2.48
N VAL A 24 -4.99 -21.19 1.82
CA VAL A 24 -5.01 -20.66 0.44
C VAL A 24 -5.02 -19.12 0.50
N PHE A 25 -3.91 -18.52 0.04
CA PHE A 25 -3.58 -17.09 0.14
C PHE A 25 -4.31 -16.19 -0.88
N LEU A 26 -4.60 -14.95 -0.47
CA LEU A 26 -5.42 -13.91 -1.13
C LEU A 26 -4.55 -12.72 -1.65
N ILE A 27 -5.16 -11.81 -2.44
CA ILE A 27 -4.93 -10.32 -2.51
C ILE A 27 -4.45 -9.68 -3.85
N GLN A 28 -4.90 -8.42 -3.98
CA GLN A 28 -5.44 -7.47 -4.98
C GLN A 28 -4.61 -6.91 -6.18
N SER A 29 -5.33 -6.49 -7.25
CA SER A 29 -5.02 -6.02 -8.65
C SER A 29 -6.05 -5.48 -9.70
N ALA A 30 -6.05 -4.17 -10.08
CA ALA A 30 -6.48 -3.62 -11.41
C ALA A 30 -5.92 -2.24 -11.90
N VAL A 31 -5.60 -2.07 -13.21
CA VAL A 31 -5.03 -0.86 -13.89
C VAL A 31 -5.93 -0.36 -15.05
N ARG A 32 -6.03 0.99 -15.15
CA ARG A 32 -6.37 1.99 -16.22
C ARG A 32 -7.52 1.77 -17.24
N ILE A 33 -8.30 2.85 -17.37
CA ILE A 33 -9.20 3.19 -18.48
C ILE A 33 -8.74 4.54 -19.06
N ASP A 34 -8.56 4.62 -20.37
CA ASP A 34 -8.74 5.86 -21.13
C ASP A 34 -9.18 5.48 -22.56
N GLN A 35 -10.41 5.86 -22.92
CA GLN A 35 -10.90 6.31 -24.24
C GLN A 35 -12.41 6.03 -24.36
N ILE A 36 -13.22 7.08 -24.23
CA ILE A 36 -14.41 7.26 -25.07
C ILE A 36 -14.39 8.70 -25.61
N GLN A 37 -14.52 8.78 -26.93
CA GLN A 37 -14.36 9.94 -27.80
C GLN A 37 -15.49 10.97 -27.65
N SER A 38 -15.16 12.25 -27.91
CA SER A 38 -16.01 13.10 -28.74
C SER A 38 -15.17 14.02 -29.63
N SER A 39 -15.08 13.65 -30.91
CA SER A 39 -14.97 14.56 -32.06
C SER A 39 -16.42 14.90 -32.48
N GLU A 40 -16.83 16.12 -32.81
CA GLU A 40 -16.37 16.93 -33.94
C GLU A 40 -16.87 18.39 -33.84
N ARG A 41 -16.01 19.31 -34.32
CA ARG A 41 -16.27 20.56 -35.11
C ARG A 41 -16.93 21.77 -34.41
N ALA A 42 -16.52 23.02 -34.66
CA ALA A 42 -15.48 23.60 -35.52
C ALA A 42 -15.29 25.11 -35.24
N CYS A 43 -14.07 25.61 -35.60
CA CYS A 43 -13.72 26.96 -36.10
C CYS A 43 -13.94 28.17 -35.16
N GLN A 44 -13.09 29.20 -35.08
CA GLN A 44 -12.00 29.70 -35.92
C GLN A 44 -11.30 30.85 -35.16
N THR A 45 -9.97 31.01 -35.34
CA THR A 45 -9.16 32.27 -35.39
C THR A 45 -9.19 33.25 -34.19
N GLU A 46 -8.12 33.92 -33.73
CA GLU A 46 -6.87 34.37 -34.36
C GLU A 46 -5.90 34.96 -33.31
N HIS A 47 -4.60 34.86 -33.62
CA HIS A 47 -3.45 35.75 -33.34
C HIS A 47 -3.23 36.52 -32.03
N GLY A 48 -1.99 36.40 -31.50
CA GLY A 48 -1.29 37.48 -30.81
C GLY A 48 -0.15 37.02 -29.87
N THR A 49 1.09 37.01 -30.36
CA THR A 49 2.33 37.07 -29.55
C THR A 49 3.06 38.40 -29.89
N PRO A 50 4.21 38.72 -29.29
CA PRO A 50 4.48 38.97 -27.86
C PRO A 50 5.16 40.35 -27.68
N GLU A 51 5.29 40.87 -26.45
CA GLU A 51 6.23 41.98 -26.19
C GLU A 51 7.15 41.70 -25.01
N ASP A 52 8.42 41.94 -25.30
CA ASP A 52 9.61 41.93 -24.47
C ASP A 52 9.56 42.94 -23.31
N MET A 53 10.22 42.62 -22.20
CA MET A 53 11.15 43.60 -21.62
C MET A 53 12.28 42.95 -20.81
N LYS A 54 13.45 43.54 -21.01
CA LYS A 54 14.82 43.14 -20.68
C LYS A 54 15.31 43.86 -19.43
N GLU A 55 16.26 43.20 -18.74
CA GLU A 55 17.41 43.77 -17.98
C GLU A 55 17.09 44.54 -16.67
N ARG A 56 17.86 44.54 -15.58
CA ARG A 56 19.20 44.01 -15.17
C ARG A 56 19.35 44.16 -13.62
N PRO A 57 20.45 43.65 -13.01
CA PRO A 57 20.55 43.35 -11.58
C PRO A 57 21.27 44.42 -10.74
N SER A 58 21.20 44.28 -9.41
CA SER A 58 22.12 44.96 -8.48
C SER A 58 22.46 44.09 -7.27
N SER A 59 23.77 43.86 -7.14
CA SER A 59 24.53 43.22 -6.07
C SER A 59 24.70 44.11 -4.84
N VAL A 60 24.70 43.53 -3.63
CA VAL A 60 25.50 44.02 -2.48
C VAL A 60 26.00 42.83 -1.64
N ARG A 61 27.32 42.74 -1.46
CA ARG A 61 28.06 41.97 -0.43
C ARG A 61 28.57 42.96 0.62
N LEU A 62 28.65 42.54 1.89
CA LEU A 62 29.62 42.92 2.95
C LEU A 62 29.47 41.85 4.07
N ASN A 63 30.43 40.94 4.33
CA ASN A 63 31.58 41.01 5.27
C ASN A 63 31.22 41.57 6.66
N THR A 64 31.66 41.12 7.85
CA THR A 64 32.64 40.14 8.40
C THR A 64 32.56 40.29 9.94
N GLY A 65 32.89 39.27 10.75
CA GLY A 65 33.18 39.49 12.19
C GLY A 65 33.40 38.22 13.03
N GLN A 66 34.65 37.98 13.45
CA GLN A 66 35.14 36.90 14.33
C GLN A 66 35.06 37.25 15.83
N ALA A 67 34.77 36.24 16.68
CA ALA A 67 35.40 35.75 17.96
C ALA A 67 35.89 36.77 19.06
N PRO A 68 36.32 36.39 20.32
CA PRO A 68 36.69 35.05 20.84
C PRO A 68 36.45 34.69 22.37
N SER A 69 36.70 33.40 22.68
CA SER A 69 37.46 32.79 23.83
C SER A 69 37.00 32.75 25.31
N GLY A 70 37.21 31.56 25.94
CA GLY A 70 37.59 31.31 27.36
C GLY A 70 36.92 30.08 28.03
N SER A 71 37.49 28.85 28.05
CA SER A 71 38.37 28.19 29.10
C SER A 71 37.71 27.96 30.48
N ALA A 72 37.83 26.88 31.27
CA ALA A 72 38.43 25.53 31.20
C ALA A 72 38.10 24.72 32.53
N LEU A 73 38.35 23.39 32.53
CA LEU A 73 38.60 22.43 33.67
C LEU A 73 37.39 21.95 34.54
N GLY A 74 37.20 20.67 34.95
CA GLY A 74 37.90 19.39 34.75
C GLY A 74 37.36 18.24 35.67
N SER A 75 37.59 16.97 35.27
CA SER A 75 37.53 15.67 36.03
C SER A 75 36.15 15.13 36.51
N ALA A 76 35.80 13.83 36.58
CA ALA A 76 36.54 12.57 36.48
C ALA A 76 35.66 11.37 36.03
N SER A 77 36.26 10.47 35.25
CA SER A 77 36.06 9.01 35.08
C SER A 77 34.77 8.30 35.53
N HIS A 78 34.06 7.66 34.59
CA HIS A 78 33.60 6.26 34.66
C HIS A 78 33.73 5.65 33.25
N GLN A 79 34.55 4.62 33.11
CA GLN A 79 34.76 3.89 31.85
C GLN A 79 33.54 3.01 31.56
N VAL A 80 32.83 3.32 30.47
CA VAL A 80 31.98 2.38 29.75
C VAL A 80 32.64 2.19 28.39
N LYS A 81 33.04 0.95 28.06
CA LYS A 81 33.58 0.60 26.74
C LYS A 81 32.54 0.92 25.66
N PRO A 82 32.87 1.65 24.59
CA PRO A 82 31.95 1.77 23.45
C PRO A 82 31.93 0.46 22.65
N LEU A 83 30.73 0.04 22.27
CA LEU A 83 30.51 -0.88 21.15
C LEU A 83 31.05 -0.20 19.89
N GLN A 84 32.18 -0.67 19.37
CA GLN A 84 32.80 -0.11 18.16
C GLN A 84 32.95 -1.11 17.01
N ASP A 85 32.31 -2.28 17.09
CA ASP A 85 32.47 -3.36 16.11
C ASP A 85 31.21 -3.66 15.25
N GLN A 86 30.12 -2.88 15.36
CA GLN A 86 28.92 -3.10 14.52
C GLN A 86 28.87 -2.24 13.25
N ASP A 87 29.55 -1.09 13.21
CA ASP A 87 29.58 -0.22 12.02
C ASP A 87 30.44 -0.80 10.87
N LEU A 88 31.30 -1.77 11.16
CA LEU A 88 32.26 -2.33 10.20
C LEU A 88 31.72 -3.47 9.31
N LEU A 89 30.52 -4.00 9.61
CA LEU A 89 29.91 -5.06 8.80
C LEU A 89 28.99 -4.54 7.68
N TRP A 90 28.60 -3.27 7.72
CA TRP A 90 27.63 -2.69 6.79
C TRP A 90 28.24 -2.14 5.49
N ASP A 91 29.55 -1.87 5.50
CA ASP A 91 30.24 -1.06 4.49
C ASP A 91 31.18 -1.88 3.55
N GLN A 92 30.95 -3.20 3.40
CA GLN A 92 31.72 -3.97 2.42
C GLN A 92 31.20 -3.68 1.00
N PRO A 93 32.03 -3.18 0.06
CA PRO A 93 31.65 -3.07 -1.33
C PRO A 93 31.44 -4.48 -1.88
N HIS A 94 30.18 -4.90 -2.03
CA HIS A 94 29.85 -6.16 -2.68
C HIS A 94 30.44 -6.14 -4.10
N GLN A 95 31.23 -7.16 -4.43
CA GLN A 95 31.80 -7.32 -5.76
C GLN A 95 30.66 -7.37 -6.78
N VAL A 96 30.45 -6.25 -7.48
CA VAL A 96 29.54 -6.15 -8.61
C VAL A 96 30.06 -7.08 -9.71
N LEU A 97 29.43 -8.24 -9.87
CA LEU A 97 29.65 -9.08 -11.05
C LEU A 97 29.20 -8.27 -12.27
N SER A 98 30.13 -8.02 -13.20
CA SER A 98 29.84 -7.21 -14.38
C SER A 98 28.77 -7.87 -15.26
N PHE A 99 27.76 -7.11 -15.63
CA PHE A 99 26.54 -7.44 -16.41
C PHE A 99 26.77 -7.92 -17.87
N ARG A 100 27.84 -8.65 -18.17
CA ARG A 100 28.06 -9.21 -19.51
C ARG A 100 28.07 -10.73 -19.40
N ASP A 101 27.11 -11.35 -20.09
CA ASP A 101 27.00 -12.79 -20.39
C ASP A 101 26.00 -13.59 -19.55
N ILE A 102 24.69 -13.44 -19.82
CA ILE A 102 23.71 -14.50 -19.52
C ILE A 102 22.78 -14.68 -20.73
N LYS A 103 22.77 -15.91 -21.28
CA LYS A 103 21.86 -16.35 -22.35
C LYS A 103 20.56 -16.87 -21.74
N ALA A 104 19.44 -16.49 -22.36
CA ALA A 104 18.09 -16.94 -22.00
C ALA A 104 17.91 -18.46 -22.20
N VAL A 105 17.26 -19.11 -21.23
CA VAL A 105 16.72 -20.47 -21.36
C VAL A 105 15.23 -20.39 -21.03
N SER A 106 14.39 -20.81 -21.98
CA SER A 106 12.94 -20.88 -21.83
C SER A 106 12.54 -22.28 -21.38
N VAL A 107 11.72 -22.40 -20.34
CA VAL A 107 11.07 -23.66 -19.96
C VAL A 107 9.55 -23.42 -19.95
N GLU A 108 8.84 -24.17 -20.79
CA GLU A 108 7.37 -24.23 -20.75
C GLU A 108 6.93 -25.27 -19.72
N ILE A 109 6.06 -24.87 -18.79
CA ILE A 109 5.34 -25.78 -17.91
C ILE A 109 3.84 -25.59 -18.18
N LYS A 110 3.17 -26.66 -18.62
CA LYS A 110 1.71 -26.75 -18.65
C LYS A 110 1.26 -27.53 -17.42
N SER A 111 0.37 -26.94 -16.62
CA SER A 111 -0.40 -27.66 -15.61
C SER A 111 -1.88 -27.36 -15.79
N GLU A 112 -2.66 -28.39 -16.09
CA GLU A 112 -4.12 -28.35 -16.03
C GLU A 112 -4.57 -28.27 -14.57
N MET A 113 -5.27 -27.20 -14.20
CA MET A 113 -5.91 -27.03 -12.88
C MET A 113 -7.43 -27.07 -13.05
N ASN A 114 -8.11 -27.87 -12.22
CA ASN A 114 -9.56 -27.79 -12.05
C ASN A 114 -9.95 -26.38 -11.57
N PRO A 115 -11.05 -25.78 -12.07
CA PRO A 115 -11.44 -24.44 -11.69
C PRO A 115 -11.89 -24.40 -10.23
N VAL A 116 -11.14 -23.68 -9.40
CA VAL A 116 -11.59 -23.23 -8.08
C VAL A 116 -12.81 -22.33 -8.32
N PRO A 117 -13.92 -22.46 -7.58
CA PRO A 117 -15.04 -21.53 -7.71
C PRO A 117 -14.53 -20.11 -7.56
N GLU A 118 -14.82 -19.28 -8.56
CA GLU A 118 -14.28 -17.93 -8.64
C GLU A 118 -14.82 -17.13 -7.45
N ARG A 119 -13.90 -16.69 -6.56
CA ARG A 119 -14.23 -15.96 -5.32
C ARG A 119 -14.55 -14.49 -5.60
N ARG A 120 -14.11 -14.01 -6.76
CA ARG A 120 -14.33 -12.65 -7.23
C ARG A 120 -15.77 -12.51 -7.75
N PRO A 121 -16.51 -11.48 -7.33
CA PRO A 121 -17.83 -11.23 -7.89
C PRO A 121 -17.71 -10.82 -9.37
N THR A 122 -18.57 -11.38 -10.21
CA THR A 122 -18.66 -11.08 -11.65
C THR A 122 -20.07 -10.60 -12.01
N LEU A 123 -20.66 -9.75 -11.16
CA LEU A 123 -21.97 -9.17 -11.40
C LEU A 123 -21.95 -8.39 -12.71
N THR A 124 -23.03 -8.52 -13.47
CA THR A 124 -23.28 -7.67 -14.64
C THR A 124 -23.67 -6.25 -14.20
N PRO A 125 -23.48 -5.22 -15.03
CA PRO A 125 -24.00 -3.88 -14.75
C PRO A 125 -25.50 -3.88 -14.43
N ARG A 126 -26.28 -4.76 -15.07
CA ARG A 126 -27.71 -4.92 -14.79
C ARG A 126 -27.97 -5.40 -13.36
N GLN A 127 -27.28 -6.47 -12.92
CA GLN A 127 -27.41 -6.98 -11.55
C GLN A 127 -26.98 -5.93 -10.52
N ALA A 128 -25.88 -5.22 -10.77
CA ALA A 128 -25.42 -4.14 -9.89
C ALA A 128 -26.42 -2.99 -9.80
N THR A 129 -27.09 -2.64 -10.91
CA THR A 129 -28.16 -1.64 -10.92
C THR A 129 -29.37 -2.08 -10.11
N GLU A 130 -29.88 -3.29 -10.36
CA GLU A 130 -31.02 -3.87 -9.64
C GLU A 130 -30.75 -3.91 -8.13
N LEU A 131 -29.54 -4.36 -7.75
CA LEU A 131 -29.08 -4.42 -6.36
C LEU A 131 -29.01 -3.04 -5.69
N THR A 132 -28.51 -2.04 -6.40
CA THR A 132 -28.40 -0.67 -5.87
C THR A 132 -29.77 -0.05 -5.64
N VAL A 133 -30.70 -0.20 -6.59
CA VAL A 133 -32.08 0.26 -6.45
C VAL A 133 -32.75 -0.43 -5.27
N GLN A 134 -32.63 -1.76 -5.17
CA GLN A 134 -33.25 -2.55 -4.11
C GLN A 134 -32.72 -2.17 -2.71
N LEU A 135 -31.40 -2.11 -2.55
CA LEU A 135 -30.78 -1.92 -1.24
C LEU A 135 -30.75 -0.46 -0.80
N TYR A 136 -30.57 0.48 -1.71
CA TYR A 136 -30.32 1.90 -1.38
C TYR A 136 -31.41 2.84 -1.88
N GLY A 137 -32.36 2.38 -2.71
CA GLY A 137 -33.40 3.24 -3.28
C GLY A 137 -32.88 4.28 -4.27
N VAL A 138 -31.64 4.12 -4.75
CA VAL A 138 -30.99 5.05 -5.67
C VAL A 138 -31.31 4.64 -7.11
N THR A 139 -31.92 5.54 -7.88
CA THR A 139 -32.21 5.32 -9.30
C THR A 139 -31.00 5.72 -10.14
N ILE A 140 -30.52 4.80 -10.98
CA ILE A 140 -29.26 4.91 -11.70
C ILE A 140 -29.49 5.37 -13.15
N THR A 141 -28.71 6.35 -13.59
CA THR A 141 -28.67 6.81 -14.99
C THR A 141 -27.48 6.23 -15.74
N GLU A 142 -26.32 6.14 -15.08
CA GLU A 142 -25.08 5.62 -15.67
C GLU A 142 -24.38 4.66 -14.70
N ILE A 143 -23.79 3.60 -15.24
CA ILE A 143 -22.99 2.64 -14.48
C ILE A 143 -21.79 2.20 -15.31
N SER A 144 -20.61 2.19 -14.69
CA SER A 144 -19.39 1.66 -15.29
C SER A 144 -18.59 0.88 -14.27
N THR A 145 -17.81 -0.10 -14.72
CA THR A 145 -16.90 -0.84 -13.85
C THR A 145 -15.72 0.04 -13.45
N LEU A 146 -15.26 -0.12 -12.21
CA LEU A 146 -14.02 0.44 -11.71
C LEU A 146 -12.98 -0.68 -11.55
N PRO A 147 -11.69 -0.37 -11.74
CA PRO A 147 -10.59 -1.28 -11.43
C PRO A 147 -10.74 -1.88 -10.01
N SER A 148 -10.67 -3.22 -9.92
CA SER A 148 -10.58 -4.00 -8.69
C SER A 148 -10.06 -5.42 -8.99
N TYR A 149 -9.71 -6.21 -7.97
CA TYR A 149 -9.14 -7.56 -8.17
C TYR A 149 -9.87 -8.73 -7.59
N ILE A 150 -9.93 -8.86 -6.27
CA ILE A 150 -10.76 -9.90 -5.66
C ILE A 150 -12.17 -9.37 -5.52
N ASP A 151 -12.35 -8.06 -5.38
CA ASP A 151 -13.66 -7.43 -5.26
C ASP A 151 -14.14 -6.91 -6.60
N GLN A 152 -15.37 -6.41 -6.65
CA GLN A 152 -15.92 -5.73 -7.81
C GLN A 152 -16.45 -4.35 -7.42
N ASN A 153 -15.98 -3.32 -8.13
CA ASN A 153 -16.36 -1.95 -7.89
C ASN A 153 -17.09 -1.39 -9.11
N PHE A 154 -18.15 -0.61 -8.89
CA PHE A 154 -18.86 0.13 -9.93
C PHE A 154 -18.91 1.60 -9.59
N LEU A 155 -18.64 2.46 -10.57
CA LEU A 155 -19.02 3.86 -10.53
C LEU A 155 -20.49 3.96 -10.94
N ILE A 156 -21.29 4.61 -10.11
CA ILE A 156 -22.72 4.79 -10.31
C ILE A 156 -23.02 6.29 -10.33
N VAL A 157 -23.88 6.70 -11.26
CA VAL A 157 -24.42 8.07 -11.33
C VAL A 157 -25.93 7.99 -11.18
N ASP A 158 -26.50 8.79 -10.28
CA ASP A 158 -27.95 8.86 -10.09
C ASP A 158 -28.63 9.86 -11.04
N THR A 159 -29.95 10.04 -10.87
CA THR A 159 -30.75 10.98 -11.67
C THR A 159 -30.42 12.45 -11.45
N GLU A 160 -29.74 12.78 -10.34
CA GLU A 160 -29.29 14.13 -10.01
C GLU A 160 -27.84 14.39 -10.46
N GLY A 161 -27.17 13.38 -11.02
CA GLY A 161 -25.76 13.44 -11.41
C GLY A 161 -24.79 13.18 -10.26
N THR A 162 -25.28 12.76 -9.09
CA THR A 162 -24.43 12.43 -7.94
C THR A 162 -23.73 11.09 -8.19
N LYS A 163 -22.43 11.05 -7.86
CA LYS A 163 -21.57 9.87 -8.07
C LYS A 163 -21.40 9.05 -6.80
N TYR A 164 -21.45 7.74 -6.95
CA TYR A 164 -21.22 6.76 -5.88
C TYR A 164 -20.29 5.64 -6.36
N VAL A 165 -19.71 4.92 -5.40
CA VAL A 165 -18.98 3.68 -5.63
C VAL A 165 -19.73 2.54 -4.98
N LEU A 166 -20.25 1.60 -5.76
CA LEU A 166 -20.79 0.34 -5.25
C LEU A 166 -19.65 -0.68 -5.19
N LYS A 167 -19.31 -1.13 -3.97
CA LYS A 167 -18.28 -2.13 -3.71
C LYS A 167 -18.94 -3.44 -3.31
N ILE A 168 -18.64 -4.49 -4.07
CA ILE A 168 -19.04 -5.87 -3.81
C ILE A 168 -17.78 -6.63 -3.40
N MET A 169 -17.72 -6.97 -2.12
CA MET A 169 -16.60 -7.69 -1.54
C MET A 169 -16.63 -9.14 -1.99
N ASN A 170 -15.46 -9.72 -2.26
CA ASN A 170 -15.32 -11.14 -2.59
C ASN A 170 -15.93 -12.06 -1.52
N SER A 171 -16.30 -13.28 -1.91
CA SER A 171 -17.05 -14.18 -1.03
C SER A 171 -16.25 -14.67 0.18
N GLU A 172 -14.92 -14.75 0.08
CA GLU A 172 -14.05 -15.11 1.21
C GLU A 172 -13.98 -13.98 2.23
N GLY A 173 -13.69 -12.75 1.78
CA GLY A 173 -13.66 -11.56 2.62
C GLY A 173 -15.02 -11.27 3.27
N SER A 174 -16.12 -11.66 2.61
CA SER A 174 -17.48 -11.51 3.12
C SER A 174 -17.81 -12.42 4.31
N LYS A 175 -17.00 -13.44 4.60
CA LYS A 175 -17.20 -14.33 5.76
C LYS A 175 -16.90 -13.64 7.10
N ASN A 176 -16.06 -12.60 7.11
CA ASN A 176 -15.70 -11.88 8.33
C ASN A 176 -16.49 -10.58 8.46
N ALA A 177 -17.78 -10.70 8.82
CA ALA A 177 -18.68 -9.57 9.01
C ALA A 177 -18.14 -8.55 10.03
N THR A 178 -17.55 -9.03 11.13
CA THR A 178 -16.98 -8.17 12.18
C THR A 178 -15.87 -7.27 11.65
N LYS A 179 -14.94 -7.81 10.84
CA LYS A 179 -13.88 -7.01 10.21
C LYS A 179 -14.47 -5.95 9.27
N LEU A 180 -15.47 -6.33 8.47
CA LEU A 180 -16.16 -5.39 7.56
C LEU A 180 -16.89 -4.26 8.30
N GLU A 181 -17.50 -4.56 9.45
CA GLU A 181 -18.10 -3.55 10.33
C GLU A 181 -17.07 -2.58 10.87
N VAL A 182 -15.95 -3.09 11.39
CA VAL A 182 -14.84 -2.26 11.91
C VAL A 182 -14.25 -1.37 10.81
N GLN A 183 -14.03 -1.92 9.60
CA GLN A 183 -13.56 -1.14 8.45
C GLN A 183 -14.54 -0.02 8.07
N THR A 184 -15.83 -0.32 8.05
CA THR A 184 -16.89 0.65 7.71
C THR A 184 -17.02 1.74 8.78
N PHE A 185 -16.85 1.36 10.05
CA PHE A 185 -16.82 2.29 11.17
C PHE A 185 -15.58 3.20 11.13
N ALA A 186 -14.39 2.65 10.89
CA ALA A 186 -13.14 3.40 10.81
C ALA A 186 -13.19 4.48 9.71
N LEU A 187 -13.73 4.15 8.53
CA LEU A 187 -13.96 5.10 7.44
C LEU A 187 -14.80 6.31 7.89
N SER A 188 -15.94 6.03 8.52
CA SER A 188 -16.87 7.06 8.99
C SER A 188 -16.24 7.91 10.09
N PHE A 189 -15.53 7.27 11.02
CA PHE A 189 -14.80 7.94 12.10
C PHE A 189 -13.73 8.89 11.56
N LEU A 190 -12.91 8.42 10.61
CA LEU A 190 -11.88 9.23 9.97
C LEU A 190 -12.44 10.46 9.27
N ARG A 191 -13.53 10.28 8.52
CA ARG A 191 -14.21 11.40 7.86
C ARG A 191 -14.71 12.44 8.85
N GLN A 192 -15.31 12.01 9.96
CA GLN A 192 -15.80 12.91 11.01
C GLN A 192 -14.67 13.69 11.71
N HIS A 193 -13.45 13.15 11.71
CA HIS A 193 -12.27 13.76 12.30
C HIS A 193 -11.37 14.49 11.30
N GLY A 194 -11.87 14.75 10.08
CA GLY A 194 -11.21 15.63 9.11
C GLY A 194 -10.26 14.93 8.14
N VAL A 195 -10.16 13.59 8.17
CA VAL A 195 -9.46 12.84 7.13
C VAL A 195 -10.37 12.73 5.90
N PRO A 196 -9.90 13.01 4.67
CA PRO A 196 -10.72 12.91 3.48
C PRO A 196 -10.93 11.43 3.06
N ALA A 197 -11.69 10.67 3.84
CA ALA A 197 -12.04 9.28 3.55
C ALA A 197 -13.42 9.18 2.88
N GLN A 198 -13.68 8.04 2.22
CA GLN A 198 -15.03 7.69 1.76
C GLN A 198 -15.98 7.45 2.94
N THR A 199 -17.28 7.68 2.73
CA THR A 199 -18.33 7.34 3.70
C THR A 199 -19.27 6.31 3.11
N ALA A 200 -19.63 5.28 3.89
CA ALA A 200 -20.65 4.32 3.50
C ALA A 200 -22.05 4.92 3.67
N LEU A 201 -22.92 4.70 2.68
CA LEU A 201 -24.30 5.11 2.73
C LEU A 201 -25.14 3.99 3.35
N PRO A 202 -26.16 4.31 4.17
CA PRO A 202 -27.07 3.32 4.70
C PRO A 202 -27.99 2.78 3.60
N THR A 203 -28.32 1.50 3.70
CA THR A 203 -29.43 0.88 2.96
C THR A 203 -30.77 1.50 3.37
N THR A 204 -31.84 1.18 2.63
CA THR A 204 -33.23 1.55 2.97
C THR A 204 -33.67 1.02 4.34
N THR A 205 -32.98 0.02 4.89
CA THR A 205 -33.19 -0.53 6.24
C THR A 205 -32.33 0.14 7.33
N GLY A 206 -31.46 1.09 6.95
CA GLY A 206 -30.58 1.82 7.87
C GLY A 206 -29.23 1.13 8.15
N LYS A 207 -28.95 -0.04 7.57
CA LYS A 207 -27.66 -0.74 7.74
C LYS A 207 -26.60 -0.19 6.78
N LEU A 208 -25.35 -0.05 7.24
CA LEU A 208 -24.21 0.43 6.44
C LEU A 208 -23.53 -0.65 5.58
N LEU A 209 -23.93 -1.90 5.75
CA LEU A 209 -23.50 -3.04 4.95
C LEU A 209 -24.68 -3.99 4.76
N SER A 210 -24.69 -4.71 3.64
CA SER A 210 -25.68 -5.75 3.36
C SER A 210 -24.98 -7.03 2.92
N MET A 211 -25.43 -8.18 3.43
CA MET A 211 -24.93 -9.49 3.03
C MET A 211 -25.93 -10.11 2.07
N GLU A 212 -25.52 -10.27 0.82
CA GLU A 212 -26.40 -10.65 -0.28
C GLU A 212 -25.97 -11.98 -0.87
N GLU A 213 -26.93 -12.87 -1.09
CA GLU A 213 -26.70 -14.12 -1.80
C GLU A 213 -26.93 -13.89 -3.29
N ILE A 214 -25.85 -13.95 -4.08
CA ILE A 214 -25.86 -13.59 -5.50
C ILE A 214 -25.23 -14.72 -6.31
N ASP A 215 -25.92 -15.17 -7.35
CA ASP A 215 -25.36 -16.08 -8.36
C ASP A 215 -24.69 -15.28 -9.49
N CYS A 216 -23.38 -15.46 -9.62
CA CYS A 216 -22.57 -14.84 -10.66
C CYS A 216 -22.26 -15.80 -11.82
N GLY A 217 -23.05 -16.88 -11.99
CA GLY A 217 -22.88 -17.89 -13.04
C GLY A 217 -22.10 -19.13 -12.61
N HIS A 218 -21.69 -19.20 -11.35
CA HIS A 218 -20.93 -20.31 -10.76
C HIS A 218 -21.57 -20.83 -9.46
N GLY A 219 -22.87 -20.55 -9.28
CA GLY A 219 -23.61 -20.84 -8.06
C GLY A 219 -23.68 -19.64 -7.13
N ALA A 220 -24.74 -19.62 -6.32
CA ALA A 220 -24.98 -18.57 -5.35
C ALA A 220 -23.87 -18.52 -4.28
N GLN A 221 -23.31 -17.34 -4.06
CA GLN A 221 -22.35 -17.06 -3.00
C GLN A 221 -22.79 -15.83 -2.21
N THR A 222 -22.36 -15.73 -0.95
CA THR A 222 -22.62 -14.56 -0.11
C THR A 222 -21.55 -13.50 -0.34
N TYR A 223 -21.99 -12.28 -0.65
CA TYR A 223 -21.13 -11.12 -0.84
C TYR A 223 -21.59 -9.95 0.05
N CYS A 224 -20.64 -9.24 0.64
CA CYS A 224 -20.89 -7.98 1.33
C CYS A 224 -20.96 -6.84 0.31
N VAL A 225 -22.05 -6.09 0.35
CA VAL A 225 -22.35 -4.99 -0.57
C VAL A 225 -22.39 -3.68 0.21
N ARG A 226 -21.63 -2.69 -0.27
CA ARG A 226 -21.57 -1.33 0.30
C ARG A 226 -21.68 -0.29 -0.81
N LEU A 227 -22.53 0.72 -0.61
CA LEU A 227 -22.54 1.93 -1.42
C LEU A 227 -21.75 3.01 -0.69
N MET A 228 -20.82 3.66 -1.38
CA MET A 228 -19.90 4.63 -0.80
C MET A 228 -19.91 5.94 -1.58
N THR A 229 -19.60 7.04 -0.91
CA THR A 229 -19.38 8.34 -1.58
C THR A 229 -18.23 8.24 -2.59
N TYR A 230 -18.41 8.86 -3.76
CA TYR A 230 -17.31 9.06 -4.70
C TYR A 230 -16.42 10.24 -4.27
N LEU A 231 -15.09 10.06 -4.32
CA LEU A 231 -14.14 11.15 -4.09
C LEU A 231 -13.63 11.68 -5.44
N PRO A 232 -13.84 12.98 -5.76
CA PRO A 232 -13.39 13.55 -7.02
C PRO A 232 -11.87 13.81 -7.01
N GLY A 233 -11.24 13.61 -8.17
CA GLY A 233 -9.82 13.87 -8.37
C GLY A 233 -9.17 12.82 -9.25
N LYS A 234 -7.84 12.79 -9.22
CA LYS A 234 -7.01 11.76 -9.85
C LYS A 234 -6.21 11.03 -8.78
N THR A 235 -5.81 9.81 -9.06
CA THR A 235 -4.84 9.11 -8.20
C THR A 235 -3.44 9.74 -8.34
N LEU A 236 -2.57 9.59 -7.34
CA LEU A 236 -1.15 9.99 -7.46
C LEU A 236 -0.41 9.21 -8.55
N ALA A 237 -0.84 7.98 -8.85
CA ALA A 237 -0.34 7.19 -9.98
C ALA A 237 -0.65 7.83 -11.35
N GLU A 238 -1.73 8.62 -11.45
CA GLU A 238 -2.14 9.32 -12.68
C GLU A 238 -1.61 10.74 -12.77
N SER A 239 -1.44 11.40 -11.62
CA SER A 239 -0.92 12.75 -11.51
C SER A 239 0.16 12.79 -10.43
N PRO A 240 1.41 12.38 -10.74
CA PRO A 240 2.49 12.37 -9.77
C PRO A 240 2.67 13.76 -9.18
N GLY A 241 2.54 13.85 -7.85
CA GLY A 241 2.63 15.11 -7.13
C GLY A 241 4.04 15.69 -7.12
N THR A 242 4.13 16.99 -6.85
CA THR A 242 5.38 17.67 -6.52
C THR A 242 5.91 17.21 -5.15
N MET A 243 7.16 17.52 -4.81
CA MET A 243 7.69 17.24 -3.47
C MET A 243 6.88 17.93 -2.36
N GLN A 244 6.30 19.10 -2.64
CA GLN A 244 5.42 19.78 -1.70
C GLN A 244 4.09 19.02 -1.53
N ASP A 245 3.53 18.47 -2.60
CA ASP A 245 2.32 17.63 -2.52
C ASP A 245 2.62 16.36 -1.69
N LEU A 246 3.80 15.75 -1.89
CA LEU A 246 4.24 14.56 -1.15
C LEU A 246 4.52 14.82 0.34
N TYR A 247 4.97 16.03 0.70
CA TYR A 247 4.99 16.46 2.10
C TYR A 247 3.58 16.42 2.72
N HIS A 248 2.57 16.94 2.01
CA HIS A 248 1.19 16.90 2.48
C HIS A 248 0.62 15.48 2.55
N VAL A 249 1.04 14.58 1.65
CA VAL A 249 0.74 13.14 1.74
C VAL A 249 1.30 12.57 3.04
N GLY A 250 2.59 12.75 3.32
CA GLY A 250 3.21 12.25 4.56
C GLY A 250 2.53 12.77 5.82
N ARG A 251 2.19 14.07 5.83
CA ARG A 251 1.43 14.69 6.92
C ARG A 251 0.03 14.10 7.07
N LEU A 252 -0.67 13.83 5.97
CA LEU A 252 -2.01 13.25 5.99
C LEU A 252 -2.01 11.83 6.56
N ILE A 253 -1.07 10.97 6.15
CA ILE A 253 -1.04 9.59 6.65
C ILE A 253 -0.70 9.57 8.15
N ALA A 254 0.26 10.37 8.61
CA ALA A 254 0.53 10.51 10.05
C ALA A 254 -0.68 11.06 10.84
N PHE A 255 -1.44 11.98 10.23
CA PHE A 255 -2.68 12.49 10.83
C PHE A 255 -3.78 11.42 10.89
N MET A 256 -3.89 10.57 9.87
CA MET A 256 -4.80 9.43 9.85
C MET A 256 -4.46 8.44 10.97
N ASP A 257 -3.20 8.02 11.09
CA ASP A 257 -2.75 7.11 12.16
C ASP A 257 -3.01 7.67 13.56
N LYS A 258 -2.67 8.95 13.77
CA LYS A 258 -2.95 9.64 15.04
C LYS A 258 -4.43 9.79 15.34
N THR A 259 -5.26 9.80 14.30
CA THR A 259 -6.72 9.80 14.44
C THR A 259 -7.20 8.40 14.81
N LEU A 260 -6.72 7.36 14.14
CA LEU A 260 -7.03 5.95 14.43
C LEU A 260 -6.62 5.51 15.84
N GLN A 261 -5.60 6.12 16.44
CA GLN A 261 -5.24 5.92 17.86
C GLN A 261 -6.41 6.19 18.82
N LYS A 262 -7.38 7.02 18.42
CA LYS A 262 -8.55 7.39 19.23
C LYS A 262 -9.79 6.58 18.86
N LEU A 263 -9.68 5.66 17.91
CA LEU A 263 -10.79 4.81 17.51
C LEU A 263 -11.08 3.82 18.63
N GLU A 264 -12.30 3.86 19.17
CA GLU A 264 -12.77 2.91 20.18
C GLU A 264 -13.90 2.06 19.59
N SER A 265 -13.77 0.73 19.65
CA SER A 265 -14.81 -0.22 19.26
C SER A 265 -14.63 -1.53 20.02
N PRO A 266 -15.72 -2.21 20.41
CA PRO A 266 -15.64 -3.50 21.10
C PRO A 266 -15.02 -4.61 20.24
N ASN A 267 -14.88 -4.39 18.92
CA ASN A 267 -14.46 -5.40 17.96
C ASN A 267 -13.06 -5.15 17.37
N LEU A 268 -12.26 -4.25 17.94
CA LEU A 268 -10.93 -3.94 17.39
C LEU A 268 -9.96 -5.12 17.41
N ASP A 269 -10.17 -6.09 18.31
CA ASP A 269 -9.40 -7.33 18.39
C ASP A 269 -9.37 -8.11 17.06
N VAL A 270 -10.37 -7.93 16.19
CA VAL A 270 -10.41 -8.54 14.85
C VAL A 270 -9.25 -8.08 13.95
N LEU A 271 -8.63 -6.93 14.25
CA LEU A 271 -7.52 -6.36 13.50
C LEU A 271 -6.14 -6.84 13.98
N HIS A 272 -6.05 -7.57 15.09
CA HIS A 272 -4.77 -8.05 15.66
C HIS A 272 -4.28 -9.38 15.05
N ASN A 273 -5.14 -10.07 14.28
CA ASN A 273 -4.79 -11.35 13.68
C ASN A 273 -3.99 -11.16 12.38
N ASN A 274 -2.72 -10.77 12.52
CA ASN A 274 -1.78 -10.50 11.41
C ASN A 274 -1.33 -11.78 10.67
N CYS A 275 -1.69 -12.97 11.16
CA CYS A 275 -1.29 -14.26 10.59
C CYS A 275 -1.79 -14.50 9.16
N ASP A 276 -2.86 -13.82 8.74
CA ASP A 276 -3.46 -13.98 7.41
C ASP A 276 -3.09 -12.85 6.43
N GLU A 277 -2.33 -11.84 6.87
CA GLU A 277 -2.01 -10.66 6.05
C GLU A 277 -0.60 -10.77 5.46
N GLU A 278 -0.54 -11.45 4.32
CA GLU A 278 0.67 -11.65 3.51
C GLU A 278 1.44 -10.35 3.18
N TRP A 279 0.72 -9.22 3.19
CA TRP A 279 1.24 -7.89 2.87
C TRP A 279 1.73 -7.09 4.07
N SER A 280 1.53 -7.55 5.31
CA SER A 280 2.15 -6.91 6.48
C SER A 280 3.68 -6.93 6.32
N LEU A 281 4.35 -5.82 6.67
CA LEU A 281 5.80 -5.75 6.54
C LEU A 281 6.52 -6.64 7.56
N SER A 282 5.88 -7.05 8.66
CA SER A 282 6.47 -8.06 9.54
C SER A 282 6.71 -9.38 8.81
N ASN A 283 5.98 -9.61 7.72
CA ASN A 283 5.99 -10.84 6.92
C ASN A 283 6.87 -10.76 5.68
N VAL A 284 7.65 -9.68 5.46
CA VAL A 284 8.56 -9.55 4.30
C VAL A 284 9.49 -10.75 4.16
N HIS A 285 9.99 -11.30 5.25
CA HIS A 285 10.86 -12.47 5.22
C HIS A 285 10.19 -13.74 4.65
N LEU A 286 8.86 -13.83 4.68
CA LEU A 286 8.11 -14.97 4.15
C LEU A 286 8.08 -15.00 2.62
N ILE A 287 8.41 -13.90 1.94
CA ILE A 287 8.47 -13.89 0.46
C ILE A 287 9.56 -14.82 -0.08
N GLU A 288 10.53 -15.24 0.76
CA GLU A 288 11.56 -16.21 0.42
C GLU A 288 10.97 -17.50 -0.17
N ARG A 289 9.80 -17.93 0.35
CA ARG A 289 9.08 -19.13 -0.12
C ARG A 289 8.65 -19.05 -1.59
N CYS A 290 8.57 -17.84 -2.14
CA CYS A 290 8.09 -17.56 -3.50
C CYS A 290 9.23 -17.16 -4.46
N LEU A 291 10.49 -17.14 -4.02
CA LEU A 291 11.59 -16.60 -4.84
C LEU A 291 11.86 -17.35 -6.13
N SER A 292 11.41 -18.61 -6.25
CA SER A 292 11.53 -19.40 -7.49
C SER A 292 10.81 -18.76 -8.69
N VAL A 293 9.91 -17.79 -8.48
CA VAL A 293 9.30 -16.99 -9.55
C VAL A 293 10.28 -16.06 -10.27
N MET A 294 11.50 -15.94 -9.76
CA MET A 294 12.55 -15.03 -10.26
C MET A 294 13.84 -15.78 -10.63
N ASP A 295 13.78 -17.10 -10.81
CA ASP A 295 14.96 -17.90 -11.12
C ASP A 295 15.66 -17.42 -12.40
N GLY A 296 16.97 -17.22 -12.31
CA GLY A 296 17.81 -16.73 -13.41
C GLY A 296 17.88 -15.20 -13.51
N GLU A 297 17.17 -14.45 -12.66
CA GLU A 297 17.22 -13.00 -12.67
C GLU A 297 18.20 -12.43 -11.64
N PRO A 298 19.07 -11.47 -12.02
CA PRO A 298 19.98 -10.82 -11.07
C PRO A 298 19.28 -10.16 -9.88
N LEU A 299 18.04 -9.70 -10.08
CA LEU A 299 17.22 -9.08 -9.04
C LEU A 299 16.88 -10.05 -7.89
N GLN A 300 16.83 -11.36 -8.16
CA GLN A 300 16.58 -12.37 -7.14
C GLN A 300 17.62 -12.32 -6.02
N GLU A 301 18.90 -12.10 -6.36
CA GLU A 301 20.00 -12.01 -5.39
C GLU A 301 19.91 -10.75 -4.53
N VAL A 302 19.48 -9.62 -5.12
CA VAL A 302 19.20 -8.39 -4.37
C VAL A 302 18.08 -8.63 -3.35
N ILE A 303 16.98 -9.25 -3.78
CA ILE A 303 15.84 -9.52 -2.88
C ILE A 303 16.23 -10.50 -1.77
N LYS A 304 16.99 -11.56 -2.08
CA LYS A 304 17.54 -12.47 -1.06
C LYS A 304 18.36 -11.72 -0.02
N ALA A 305 19.25 -10.83 -0.46
CA ALA A 305 20.08 -10.04 0.46
C ALA A 305 19.24 -9.08 1.32
N VAL A 306 18.20 -8.45 0.75
CA VAL A 306 17.24 -7.64 1.51
C VAL A 306 16.53 -8.48 2.57
N ILE A 307 16.05 -9.69 2.23
CA ILE A 307 15.39 -10.60 3.18
C ILE A 307 16.32 -10.98 4.33
N GLU A 308 17.57 -11.34 4.05
CA GLU A 308 18.54 -11.70 5.08
C GLU A 308 18.90 -10.53 6.00
N GLN A 309 19.03 -9.32 5.44
CA GLN A 309 19.20 -8.11 6.26
C GLN A 309 17.93 -7.79 7.06
N PHE A 310 16.74 -7.97 6.49
CA PHE A 310 15.49 -7.77 7.21
C PHE A 310 15.38 -8.71 8.42
N LYS A 311 15.69 -10.00 8.25
CA LYS A 311 15.72 -10.99 9.33
C LYS A 311 16.72 -10.63 10.43
N SER A 312 17.89 -10.13 10.05
CA SER A 312 18.99 -9.88 10.98
C SER A 312 18.88 -8.54 11.72
N TYR A 313 18.32 -7.51 11.08
CA TYR A 313 18.32 -6.14 11.60
C TYR A 313 16.93 -5.62 11.98
N VAL A 314 15.89 -5.99 11.24
CA VAL A 314 14.52 -5.48 11.48
C VAL A 314 13.75 -6.37 12.44
N LEU A 315 13.65 -7.67 12.18
CA LEU A 315 12.84 -8.58 13.01
C LEU A 315 13.17 -8.52 14.51
N PRO A 316 14.45 -8.45 14.94
CA PRO A 316 14.79 -8.34 16.37
C PRO A 316 14.31 -7.04 17.02
N LYS A 317 14.07 -5.98 16.22
CA LYS A 317 13.69 -4.63 16.67
C LYS A 317 12.20 -4.33 16.56
N ILE A 318 11.40 -5.15 15.86
CA ILE A 318 9.94 -4.93 15.71
C ILE A 318 9.22 -4.78 17.06
N GLY A 319 9.74 -5.39 18.13
CA GLY A 319 9.20 -5.25 19.48
C GLY A 319 9.27 -3.83 20.06
N SER A 320 10.20 -2.98 19.61
CA SER A 320 10.36 -1.60 20.06
C SER A 320 9.63 -0.57 19.18
N PHE A 321 9.09 -0.97 18.04
CA PHE A 321 8.34 -0.09 17.15
C PHE A 321 7.00 0.33 17.76
N GLN A 322 6.57 1.54 17.45
CA GLN A 322 5.26 2.06 17.83
C GLN A 322 4.19 1.39 16.98
N LYS A 323 3.12 0.91 17.64
CA LYS A 323 2.06 0.12 17.02
C LYS A 323 0.68 0.72 17.26
N GLY A 324 -0.21 0.44 16.32
CA GLY A 324 -1.64 0.64 16.46
C GLY A 324 -2.34 0.34 15.15
N ILE A 325 -3.54 0.85 14.99
CA ILE A 325 -4.32 0.63 13.76
C ILE A 325 -3.74 1.49 12.64
N ILE A 326 -3.40 0.86 11.52
CA ILE A 326 -2.91 1.50 10.29
C ILE A 326 -3.85 1.20 9.12
N HIS A 327 -3.82 2.01 8.08
CA HIS A 327 -4.59 1.77 6.84
C HIS A 327 -4.15 0.49 6.12
N GLY A 328 -2.85 0.21 6.08
CA GLY A 328 -2.28 -1.04 5.58
C GLY A 328 -2.05 -1.11 4.07
N ASP A 329 -2.58 -0.16 3.29
CA ASP A 329 -2.41 -0.11 1.83
C ASP A 329 -2.31 1.33 1.26
N THR A 330 -1.41 2.15 1.80
CA THR A 330 -1.21 3.56 1.40
C THR A 330 -0.40 3.71 0.09
N ASN A 331 -0.85 3.06 -0.98
CA ASN A 331 -0.21 3.12 -2.29
C ASN A 331 -0.65 4.35 -3.13
N ASP A 332 0.06 4.60 -4.23
CA ASP A 332 -0.16 5.74 -5.15
C ASP A 332 -1.50 5.73 -5.89
N LYS A 333 -2.23 4.61 -5.88
CA LYS A 333 -3.59 4.48 -6.45
C LYS A 333 -4.69 4.72 -5.43
N ASN A 334 -4.38 4.67 -4.14
CA ASN A 334 -5.34 4.87 -3.06
C ASN A 334 -5.36 6.30 -2.52
N ILE A 335 -4.46 7.16 -2.99
CA ILE A 335 -4.43 8.59 -2.63
C ILE A 335 -4.96 9.41 -3.80
N ILE A 336 -6.02 10.17 -3.53
CA ILE A 336 -6.67 11.06 -4.49
C ILE A 336 -6.18 12.48 -4.27
N VAL A 337 -5.89 13.14 -5.39
CA VAL A 337 -5.45 14.51 -5.45
C VAL A 337 -6.30 15.32 -6.43
N THR A 338 -6.54 16.57 -6.07
CA THR A 338 -7.19 17.56 -6.93
C THR A 338 -6.20 18.66 -7.28
N PRO A 339 -6.08 19.06 -8.57
CA PRO A 339 -5.21 20.16 -8.94
C PRO A 339 -5.60 21.44 -8.20
N VAL A 340 -4.59 22.09 -7.61
CA VAL A 340 -4.66 23.47 -7.16
C VAL A 340 -3.73 24.31 -8.03
N GLY A 341 -3.92 25.62 -8.07
CA GLY A 341 -3.17 26.50 -8.98
C GLY A 341 -1.64 26.29 -8.93
N ASN A 342 -0.94 26.72 -9.99
CA ASN A 342 0.52 26.62 -10.10
C ASN A 342 1.08 25.18 -10.16
N GLY A 343 0.30 24.22 -10.69
CA GLY A 343 0.76 22.84 -10.90
C GLY A 343 0.90 22.01 -9.63
N ARG A 344 0.35 22.50 -8.50
CA ARG A 344 0.29 21.79 -7.23
C ARG A 344 -0.98 20.98 -7.12
N HIS A 345 -1.06 20.13 -6.11
CA HIS A 345 -2.27 19.40 -5.79
C HIS A 345 -2.63 19.51 -4.31
N GLU A 346 -3.92 19.42 -4.02
CA GLU A 346 -4.43 19.16 -2.69
C GLU A 346 -4.73 17.68 -2.55
N VAL A 347 -4.33 17.06 -1.44
CA VAL A 347 -4.68 15.67 -1.13
C VAL A 347 -6.13 15.64 -0.68
N SER A 348 -7.01 15.16 -1.55
CA SER A 348 -8.46 15.28 -1.44
C SER A 348 -9.16 13.96 -1.12
N GLY A 349 -8.42 12.84 -1.06
CA GLY A 349 -9.00 11.54 -0.75
C GLY A 349 -8.01 10.45 -0.32
N VAL A 350 -8.46 9.57 0.57
CA VAL A 350 -7.85 8.27 0.87
C VAL A 350 -8.90 7.18 0.62
N LEU A 351 -8.53 6.19 -0.19
CA LEU A 351 -9.38 5.08 -0.60
C LEU A 351 -8.91 3.77 -0.01
N ASP A 352 -9.84 2.81 0.03
CA ASP A 352 -9.62 1.39 0.27
C ASP A 352 -9.04 0.95 1.62
N PHE A 353 -9.90 0.99 2.64
CA PHE A 353 -9.60 0.53 3.99
C PHE A 353 -9.81 -0.99 4.16
N SER A 354 -9.77 -1.79 3.08
CA SER A 354 -9.91 -3.25 3.21
C SER A 354 -8.74 -3.94 3.90
N SER A 355 -7.58 -3.27 3.96
CA SER A 355 -6.34 -3.76 4.57
C SER A 355 -6.11 -3.20 5.98
N LEU A 356 -7.13 -2.58 6.58
CA LEU A 356 -7.04 -2.07 7.95
C LEU A 356 -6.59 -3.18 8.90
N MET A 357 -5.54 -2.90 9.66
CA MET A 357 -4.85 -3.88 10.52
C MET A 357 -4.21 -3.20 11.73
N ASN A 358 -3.88 -3.96 12.77
CA ASN A 358 -3.06 -3.46 13.88
C ASN A 358 -1.58 -3.85 13.66
N ASP A 359 -0.76 -2.87 13.26
CA ASP A 359 0.66 -3.07 12.96
C ASP A 359 1.50 -1.83 13.32
N CYS A 360 2.76 -1.81 12.89
CA CYS A 360 3.70 -0.73 13.20
C CYS A 360 3.44 0.51 12.33
N TYR A 361 3.37 1.70 12.92
CA TYR A 361 3.17 2.95 12.16
C TYR A 361 4.28 3.21 11.14
N VAL A 362 5.52 2.83 11.45
CA VAL A 362 6.64 2.93 10.51
C VAL A 362 6.44 2.06 9.26
N PHE A 363 5.63 1.00 9.32
CA PHE A 363 5.34 0.18 8.14
C PHE A 363 4.44 0.91 7.14
N GLU A 364 3.43 1.62 7.64
CA GLU A 364 2.58 2.49 6.82
C GLU A 364 3.40 3.60 6.16
N LEU A 365 4.29 4.27 6.91
CA LEU A 365 5.23 5.24 6.37
C LEU A 365 6.12 4.63 5.27
N ALA A 366 6.72 3.47 5.53
CA ALA A 366 7.62 2.81 4.60
C ALA A 366 6.93 2.38 3.29
N ALA A 367 5.71 1.82 3.39
CA ALA A 367 4.89 1.50 2.24
C ALA A 367 4.53 2.75 1.43
N THR A 368 4.13 3.83 2.11
CA THR A 368 3.84 5.12 1.46
C THR A 368 5.05 5.62 0.68
N ILE A 369 6.24 5.65 1.30
CA ILE A 369 7.47 6.07 0.61
C ILE A 369 7.73 5.17 -0.61
N ALA A 370 7.67 3.84 -0.45
CA ALA A 370 7.94 2.88 -1.51
C ALA A 370 7.06 3.10 -2.76
N TYR A 371 5.75 3.25 -2.56
CA TYR A 371 4.81 3.39 -3.68
C TYR A 371 4.82 4.78 -4.30
N MET A 372 5.01 5.85 -3.53
CA MET A 372 5.10 7.21 -4.08
C MET A 372 6.38 7.43 -4.91
N MET A 373 7.39 6.57 -4.78
CA MET A 373 8.56 6.60 -5.65
C MET A 373 8.28 6.10 -7.07
N LEU A 374 7.27 5.26 -7.29
CA LEU A 374 7.12 4.49 -8.54
C LEU A 374 6.99 5.39 -9.77
N GLU A 375 6.14 6.40 -9.70
CA GLU A 375 5.83 7.29 -10.82
C GLU A 375 6.50 8.68 -10.69
N ASN A 376 7.28 8.92 -9.63
CA ASN A 376 7.95 10.20 -9.42
C ASN A 376 9.24 10.32 -10.27
N PRO A 377 9.49 11.46 -10.95
CA PRO A 377 10.72 11.68 -11.71
C PRO A 377 12.01 11.64 -10.87
N SER A 378 11.92 12.03 -9.59
CA SER A 378 13.03 12.07 -8.63
C SER A 378 12.75 11.13 -7.45
N PRO A 379 12.71 9.80 -7.68
CA PRO A 379 12.18 8.84 -6.72
C PRO A 379 12.89 8.89 -5.36
N LEU A 380 14.22 9.05 -5.35
CA LEU A 380 14.95 9.01 -4.08
C LEU A 380 14.72 10.24 -3.19
N ASP A 381 14.25 11.35 -3.75
CA ASP A 381 13.95 12.56 -2.98
C ASP A 381 12.55 12.49 -2.33
N VAL A 382 11.68 11.59 -2.82
CA VAL A 382 10.32 11.35 -2.30
C VAL A 382 10.34 10.99 -0.81
N GLY A 383 11.26 10.12 -0.40
CA GLY A 383 11.36 9.68 0.99
C GLY A 383 11.59 10.84 1.94
N GLY A 384 12.39 11.83 1.54
CA GLY A 384 12.63 13.03 2.34
C GLY A 384 11.37 13.89 2.50
N ALA A 385 10.65 14.14 1.41
CA ALA A 385 9.42 14.95 1.45
C ALA A 385 8.34 14.31 2.34
N ILE A 386 8.05 13.02 2.12
CA ILE A 386 7.03 12.27 2.89
C ILE A 386 7.43 12.16 4.35
N LEU A 387 8.68 11.80 4.65
CA LEU A 387 9.17 11.69 6.02
C LEU A 387 9.05 13.03 6.76
N THR A 388 9.43 14.14 6.13
CA THR A 388 9.33 15.48 6.74
C THR A 388 7.86 15.83 7.04
N GLY A 389 6.94 15.48 6.14
CA GLY A 389 5.50 15.62 6.36
C GLY A 389 5.00 14.79 7.53
N TRP A 390 5.43 13.53 7.59
CA TRP A 390 5.08 12.58 8.64
C TRP A 390 5.57 13.04 10.02
N GLU A 391 6.85 13.40 10.11
CA GLU A 391 7.51 13.85 11.35
C GLU A 391 6.96 15.15 11.92
N SER A 392 6.19 15.91 11.11
CA SER A 392 5.43 17.06 11.62
C SER A 392 4.27 16.67 12.55
N ILE A 393 3.84 15.39 12.56
CA ILE A 393 2.71 14.87 13.35
C ILE A 393 3.10 13.70 14.26
N MET A 394 3.97 12.79 13.78
CA MET A 394 4.42 11.58 14.47
C MET A 394 5.93 11.40 14.31
N VAL A 395 6.65 11.13 15.40
CA VAL A 395 8.12 11.05 15.38
C VAL A 395 8.57 9.60 15.36
N LEU A 396 9.56 9.28 14.52
CA LEU A 396 10.23 7.97 14.52
C LEU A 396 11.09 7.82 15.77
N ASN A 397 10.97 6.67 16.43
CA ASN A 397 11.93 6.28 17.44
C ASN A 397 13.28 5.85 16.80
N GLU A 398 14.29 5.62 17.63
CA GLU A 398 15.66 5.33 17.16
C GLU A 398 15.73 4.04 16.32
N ASP A 399 15.12 2.96 16.79
CA ASP A 399 15.09 1.68 16.07
C ASP A 399 14.29 1.79 14.75
N GLU A 400 13.15 2.50 14.75
CA GLU A 400 12.34 2.76 13.57
C GLU A 400 13.14 3.54 12.51
N ARG A 401 13.86 4.59 12.95
CA ARG A 401 14.72 5.40 12.09
C ARG A 401 15.85 4.56 11.48
N GLU A 402 16.51 3.73 12.29
CA GLU A 402 17.63 2.89 11.85
C GLU A 402 17.19 1.82 10.84
N CYS A 403 15.95 1.33 10.95
CA CYS A 403 15.39 0.31 10.07
C CYS A 403 14.70 0.87 8.81
N LEU A 404 14.44 2.17 8.72
CA LEU A 404 13.59 2.77 7.68
C LEU A 404 14.03 2.40 6.26
N TYR A 405 15.32 2.41 5.96
CA TYR A 405 15.85 2.00 4.65
C TYR A 405 15.38 0.59 4.24
N LEU A 406 15.57 -0.40 5.11
CA LEU A 406 15.14 -1.79 4.83
C LEU A 406 13.62 -1.92 4.79
N LEU A 407 12.92 -1.18 5.66
CA LEU A 407 11.47 -1.15 5.67
C LEU A 407 10.89 -0.63 4.36
N VAL A 408 11.53 0.35 3.69
CA VAL A 408 11.10 0.86 2.38
C VAL A 408 11.41 -0.13 1.25
N LEU A 409 12.49 -0.90 1.33
CA LEU A 409 12.77 -1.96 0.36
C LEU A 409 11.76 -3.12 0.44
N GLY A 410 11.25 -3.41 1.63
CA GLY A 410 10.29 -4.49 1.90
C GLY A 410 9.06 -4.51 0.97
N PRO A 411 8.23 -3.44 0.93
CA PRO A 411 7.06 -3.36 0.07
C PRO A 411 7.39 -3.53 -1.43
N LEU A 412 8.55 -3.01 -1.89
CA LEU A 412 9.00 -3.21 -3.26
C LEU A 412 9.31 -4.69 -3.52
N CYS A 413 10.05 -5.34 -2.64
CA CYS A 413 10.33 -6.77 -2.72
C CYS A 413 9.05 -7.61 -2.72
N GLN A 414 8.13 -7.36 -1.77
CA GLN A 414 6.82 -8.03 -1.72
C GLN A 414 6.04 -7.85 -3.02
N SER A 415 5.90 -6.62 -3.50
CA SER A 415 5.18 -6.34 -4.74
C SER A 415 5.79 -7.04 -5.96
N LEU A 416 7.12 -7.08 -6.07
CA LEU A 416 7.80 -7.70 -7.21
C LEU A 416 7.69 -9.22 -7.20
N VAL A 417 7.84 -9.85 -6.03
CA VAL A 417 7.73 -11.31 -5.88
C VAL A 417 6.27 -11.75 -6.00
N TYR A 418 5.36 -11.16 -5.22
CA TYR A 418 3.96 -11.53 -5.21
C TYR A 418 3.24 -11.17 -6.51
N GLY A 419 3.60 -10.06 -7.16
CA GLY A 419 3.08 -9.73 -8.49
C GLY A 419 3.33 -10.84 -9.51
N ARG A 420 4.52 -11.45 -9.48
CA ARG A 420 4.88 -12.57 -10.37
C ARG A 420 4.26 -13.89 -9.95
N GLU A 421 4.22 -14.17 -8.65
CA GLU A 421 3.58 -15.37 -8.13
C GLU A 421 2.08 -15.38 -8.47
N ASN A 422 1.41 -14.24 -8.31
CA ASN A 422 0.01 -14.09 -8.65
C ASN A 422 -0.24 -14.07 -10.15
N LEU A 423 0.72 -13.64 -10.98
CA LEU A 423 0.61 -13.75 -12.44
C LEU A 423 0.47 -15.20 -12.91
N LYS A 424 1.12 -16.15 -12.23
CA LYS A 424 0.96 -17.59 -12.53
C LYS A 424 -0.47 -18.07 -12.29
N LYS A 425 -1.15 -17.48 -11.29
CA LYS A 425 -2.52 -17.85 -10.89
C LYS A 425 -3.58 -17.11 -11.72
N TYR A 426 -3.31 -15.86 -12.09
CA TYR A 426 -4.25 -14.97 -12.77
C TYR A 426 -3.60 -14.29 -13.98
N PRO A 427 -3.30 -15.05 -15.05
CA PRO A 427 -2.53 -14.55 -16.19
C PRO A 427 -3.22 -13.38 -16.91
N ASP A 428 -4.55 -13.34 -16.90
CA ASP A 428 -5.34 -12.28 -17.55
C ASP A 428 -5.21 -10.91 -16.86
N ASN A 429 -4.72 -10.86 -15.62
CA ASN A 429 -4.53 -9.63 -14.84
C ASN A 429 -3.11 -9.05 -14.94
N LYS A 430 -2.34 -9.45 -15.95
CA LYS A 430 -0.91 -9.13 -16.10
C LYS A 430 -0.57 -7.66 -15.96
N ASP A 431 -1.34 -6.78 -16.62
CA ASP A 431 -1.02 -5.35 -16.67
C ASP A 431 -1.14 -4.65 -15.33
N TYR A 432 -1.97 -5.16 -14.41
CA TYR A 432 -1.88 -4.71 -13.03
C TYR A 432 -0.80 -5.44 -12.26
N LEU A 433 -0.77 -6.77 -12.29
CA LEU A 433 0.09 -7.55 -11.39
C LEU A 433 1.57 -7.18 -11.54
N LEU A 434 1.95 -6.69 -12.72
CA LEU A 434 3.30 -6.23 -13.02
C LEU A 434 3.43 -4.69 -13.07
N VAL A 435 2.45 -3.93 -12.59
CA VAL A 435 2.50 -2.46 -12.59
C VAL A 435 3.71 -1.96 -11.83
N THR A 436 3.93 -2.45 -10.61
CA THR A 436 5.08 -2.13 -9.79
C THR A 436 6.38 -2.60 -10.45
N ALA A 437 6.36 -3.71 -11.20
CA ALA A 437 7.56 -4.23 -11.84
C ALA A 437 8.17 -3.28 -12.89
N LYS A 438 7.36 -2.38 -13.48
CA LYS A 438 7.82 -1.39 -14.47
C LYS A 438 8.90 -0.46 -13.92
N ASN A 439 8.65 0.15 -12.76
CA ASN A 439 9.55 1.12 -12.12
C ASN A 439 10.23 0.57 -10.86
N GLY A 440 9.54 -0.29 -10.10
CA GLY A 440 9.99 -0.85 -8.84
C GLY A 440 11.29 -1.64 -8.95
N THR A 441 11.50 -2.40 -10.03
CA THR A 441 12.77 -3.09 -10.29
C THR A 441 13.94 -2.11 -10.34
N ARG A 442 13.80 -1.04 -11.13
CA ARG A 442 14.82 -0.01 -11.29
C ARG A 442 15.07 0.74 -9.98
N ILE A 443 14.02 1.06 -9.24
CA ILE A 443 14.11 1.78 -7.97
C ILE A 443 14.80 0.92 -6.90
N LEU A 444 14.36 -0.33 -6.74
CA LEU A 444 14.96 -1.29 -5.79
C LEU A 444 16.44 -1.49 -6.09
N THR A 445 16.82 -1.76 -7.35
CA THR A 445 18.23 -1.90 -7.75
C THR A 445 19.01 -0.63 -7.46
N LYS A 446 18.49 0.55 -7.82
CA LYS A 446 19.19 1.82 -7.60
C LYS A 446 19.39 2.13 -6.11
N MET A 447 18.38 1.91 -5.28
CA MET A 447 18.50 2.10 -3.82
C MET A 447 19.54 1.15 -3.25
N TRP A 448 19.51 -0.12 -3.66
CA TRP A 448 20.46 -1.13 -3.22
C TRP A 448 21.90 -0.80 -3.61
N GLU A 449 22.13 -0.39 -4.85
CA GLU A 449 23.45 0.01 -5.37
C GLU A 449 24.00 1.26 -4.69
N MET A 450 23.15 2.24 -4.37
CA MET A 450 23.56 3.44 -3.62
C MET A 450 23.86 3.13 -2.16
N GLY A 451 23.20 2.13 -1.59
CA GLY A 451 23.35 1.70 -0.20
C GLY A 451 22.63 2.61 0.79
N LYS A 452 22.43 2.07 2.00
CA LYS A 452 21.69 2.71 3.10
C LYS A 452 22.14 4.15 3.35
N LYS A 453 23.44 4.37 3.55
CA LYS A 453 24.00 5.66 3.97
C LYS A 453 23.67 6.80 3.02
N GLU A 454 23.79 6.57 1.71
CA GLU A 454 23.54 7.63 0.72
C GLU A 454 22.04 7.88 0.50
N VAL A 455 21.22 6.83 0.56
CA VAL A 455 19.76 6.98 0.52
C VAL A 455 19.24 7.73 1.75
N GLU A 456 19.71 7.35 2.94
CA GLU A 456 19.34 8.00 4.20
C GLU A 456 19.85 9.44 4.29
N ARG A 457 21.01 9.76 3.70
CA ARG A 457 21.49 11.14 3.58
C ARG A 457 20.46 12.02 2.85
N LYS A 458 19.83 11.50 1.79
CA LYS A 458 18.78 12.22 1.08
C LYS A 458 17.53 12.42 1.93
N TRP A 459 17.14 11.39 2.68
CA TRP A 459 15.89 11.42 3.44
C TRP A 459 15.97 12.22 4.74
N PHE A 460 17.09 12.14 5.47
CA PHE A 460 17.23 12.77 6.79
C PHE A 460 17.98 14.10 6.74
N THR A 461 18.96 14.25 5.83
CA THR A 461 19.82 15.44 5.80
C THR A 461 19.37 16.42 4.73
N ASP A 462 19.31 15.98 3.47
CA ASP A 462 18.98 16.89 2.36
C ASP A 462 17.52 17.39 2.47
N ALA A 463 16.63 16.56 3.01
CA ALA A 463 15.22 16.91 3.18
C ALA A 463 14.99 18.07 4.17
N SER A 464 15.87 18.26 5.14
CA SER A 464 15.80 19.39 6.09
C SER A 464 15.95 20.76 5.40
N THR A 465 16.38 20.78 4.12
CA THR A 465 16.49 21.97 3.29
C THR A 465 15.22 22.32 2.51
N PHE A 466 14.18 21.45 2.53
CA PHE A 466 12.86 21.80 2.02
C PHE A 466 12.22 22.80 2.98
N SER A 467 12.53 24.09 2.81
CA SER A 467 11.76 25.16 3.42
C SER A 467 10.35 25.12 2.84
N VAL A 468 9.44 24.50 3.60
CA VAL A 468 8.00 24.55 3.34
C VAL A 468 7.57 25.99 3.64
N ASN A 469 7.70 26.87 2.64
CA ASN A 469 7.02 28.15 2.68
C ASN A 469 5.52 27.84 2.61
N GLU A 470 4.84 28.02 3.74
CA GLU A 470 3.39 27.88 3.89
C GLU A 470 2.61 28.79 2.93
#